data_AF-A0A2C9LIG5-F1
#
_entry.id   AF-A0A2C9LIG5-F1
#
_cell.length_a   1.000
_cell.length_b   1.000
_cell.length_c   1.000
_cell.angle_alpha   90.00
_cell.angle_beta   90.00
_cell.angle_gamma   90.00
#
_symmetry.space_group_name_H-M   'P 1'
#
loop_
_entity.id
_entity.type
_entity.pdbx_description
1 polymer ?
#
loop_
_entity_poly.entity_id
_entity_poly.type
_entity_poly.pdbx_seq_one_letter_code
_entity_poly.pdbx_strand_id
1 'polypeptide(L)'
;MFGSWMVDVKPNSKTANKFWIMLDLEGTNVIEFAGVDNFEKNIVNRNITLEGSPYYGTGSIVYDGHLYFQWAGEPKVVRLKLETGEVTTVRQIPELAHKTFRGVKRHLYTSESSFVDFSADDNGLWMIYSSERHSNVSVALMDPVTLDIIKSVDLNVPLSSKGNAFIVCGKMYTIRHHNRLNTFLDEEVNVWTGVSRQLHIKFHNPYGNTVMLSYDTRNLRLLSWDNGRQLRTPMLLKRN
;
A
#
# COMPACT_ATOMS: atom_id res chain seq x y z
N MET A 1 -11.07 -12.88 -1.33
CA MET A 1 -11.02 -11.99 -2.52
C MET A 1 -10.04 -10.87 -2.23
N PHE A 2 -9.06 -10.67 -3.11
CA PHE A 2 -8.02 -9.64 -2.95
C PHE A 2 -8.43 -8.35 -3.65
N GLY A 3 -7.85 -7.24 -3.22
CA GLY A 3 -8.02 -5.95 -3.87
C GLY A 3 -7.39 -4.83 -3.07
N SER A 4 -7.33 -3.67 -3.69
CA SER A 4 -6.95 -2.40 -3.08
C SER A 4 -7.99 -1.35 -3.45
N TRP A 5 -8.32 -0.50 -2.48
CA TRP A 5 -9.23 0.62 -2.71
C TRP A 5 -8.60 1.89 -2.16
N MET A 6 -8.51 2.91 -3.00
CA MET A 6 -7.63 4.04 -2.76
C MET A 6 -8.39 5.34 -2.87
N VAL A 7 -7.92 6.31 -2.09
CA VAL A 7 -8.17 7.73 -2.28
C VAL A 7 -6.85 8.38 -2.66
N ASP A 8 -6.93 9.56 -3.25
CA ASP A 8 -5.74 10.39 -3.41
C ASP A 8 -5.37 11.01 -2.06
N VAL A 9 -4.24 10.59 -1.50
CA VAL A 9 -3.74 11.08 -0.20
C VAL A 9 -3.23 12.51 -0.27
N LYS A 10 -2.95 13.04 -1.48
CA LYS A 10 -2.58 14.44 -1.71
C LYS A 10 -3.43 15.01 -2.86
N PRO A 11 -4.75 15.15 -2.65
CA PRO A 11 -5.66 15.40 -3.74
C PRO A 11 -5.57 16.83 -4.28
N ASN A 12 -5.78 16.95 -5.59
CA ASN A 12 -6.13 18.21 -6.24
C ASN A 12 -7.65 18.28 -6.50
N SER A 13 -8.13 19.37 -7.10
CA SER A 13 -9.57 19.56 -7.34
C SER A 13 -10.22 18.47 -8.20
N LYS A 14 -9.46 17.77 -9.04
CA LYS A 14 -9.95 16.70 -9.92
C LYS A 14 -10.03 15.35 -9.21
N THR A 15 -9.23 15.13 -8.16
CA THR A 15 -9.09 13.83 -7.48
C THR A 15 -9.71 13.79 -6.09
N ALA A 16 -10.03 14.95 -5.49
CA ALA A 16 -10.48 15.08 -4.11
C ALA A 16 -11.69 14.24 -3.69
N ASN A 17 -12.59 13.91 -4.62
CA ASN A 17 -13.80 13.14 -4.32
C ASN A 17 -13.79 11.73 -4.91
N LYS A 18 -12.74 11.37 -5.65
CA LYS A 18 -12.68 10.14 -6.41
C LYS A 18 -12.14 8.97 -5.58
N PHE A 19 -12.51 7.76 -6.00
CA PHE A 19 -12.02 6.51 -5.45
C PHE A 19 -11.53 5.62 -6.59
N TRP A 20 -10.50 4.82 -6.32
CA TRP A 20 -9.98 3.85 -7.27
C TRP A 20 -9.97 2.46 -6.67
N ILE A 21 -10.37 1.46 -7.44
CA ILE A 21 -10.33 0.05 -7.04
C ILE A 21 -9.45 -0.73 -8.00
N MET A 22 -8.63 -1.59 -7.42
CA MET A 22 -7.90 -2.66 -8.12
C MET A 22 -8.40 -3.99 -7.54
N LEU A 23 -8.80 -4.91 -8.40
CA LEU A 23 -9.36 -6.21 -7.99
C LEU A 23 -8.32 -7.31 -8.16
N ASP A 24 -8.38 -8.34 -7.32
CA ASP A 24 -7.43 -9.44 -7.32
C ASP A 24 -5.98 -9.03 -7.01
N LEU A 25 -5.06 -10.01 -7.04
CA LEU A 25 -3.63 -9.79 -6.81
C LEU A 25 -2.91 -9.28 -8.05
N GLU A 26 -3.49 -9.46 -9.24
CA GLU A 26 -2.86 -9.07 -10.49
C GLU A 26 -3.92 -8.71 -11.51
N GLY A 27 -3.67 -7.65 -12.25
CA GLY A 27 -4.60 -7.17 -13.25
C GLY A 27 -4.03 -6.02 -14.07
N THR A 28 -4.85 -5.55 -15.01
CA THR A 28 -4.50 -4.48 -15.95
C THR A 28 -5.51 -3.35 -15.94
N ASN A 29 -6.41 -3.32 -14.96
CA ASN A 29 -7.50 -2.34 -14.91
C ASN A 29 -7.62 -1.71 -13.53
N VAL A 30 -7.95 -0.42 -13.52
CA VAL A 30 -8.29 0.35 -12.32
C VAL A 30 -9.65 0.98 -12.53
N ILE A 31 -10.55 0.74 -11.58
CA ILE A 31 -11.92 1.23 -11.65
C ILE A 31 -12.00 2.55 -10.88
N GLU A 32 -12.36 3.63 -11.56
CA GLU A 32 -12.56 4.95 -10.97
C GLU A 32 -14.05 5.19 -10.67
N PHE A 33 -14.31 5.72 -9.47
CA PHE A 33 -15.63 6.22 -9.05
C PHE A 33 -15.53 7.73 -8.79
N ALA A 34 -16.57 8.47 -9.20
CA ALA A 34 -16.61 9.93 -9.06
C ALA A 34 -16.83 10.42 -7.62
N GLY A 35 -17.26 9.54 -6.73
CA GLY A 35 -17.75 9.87 -5.40
C GLY A 35 -18.13 8.65 -4.58
N VAL A 36 -18.41 8.85 -3.29
CA VAL A 36 -18.87 7.79 -2.37
C VAL A 36 -20.22 7.25 -2.82
N ASP A 37 -21.16 8.12 -3.18
CA ASP A 37 -22.48 7.72 -3.66
C ASP A 37 -22.41 6.83 -4.92
N ASN A 38 -21.50 7.17 -5.84
CA ASN A 38 -21.24 6.37 -7.04
C ASN A 38 -20.65 5.01 -6.65
N PHE A 39 -19.68 4.99 -5.74
CA PHE A 39 -19.07 3.77 -5.24
C PHE A 39 -20.10 2.85 -4.58
N GLU A 40 -20.95 3.37 -3.69
CA GLU A 40 -21.99 2.60 -2.99
C GLU A 40 -23.05 2.04 -3.94
N LYS A 41 -23.39 2.77 -5.00
CA LYS A 41 -24.34 2.34 -6.04
C LYS A 41 -23.69 1.52 -7.15
N ASN A 42 -22.38 1.27 -7.07
CA ASN A 42 -21.58 0.62 -8.10
C ASN A 42 -21.69 1.31 -9.49
N ILE A 43 -21.78 2.63 -9.51
CA ILE A 43 -21.80 3.46 -10.73
C ILE A 43 -20.36 3.84 -11.08
N VAL A 44 -19.77 3.08 -12.00
CA VAL A 44 -18.41 3.30 -12.50
C VAL A 44 -18.33 4.61 -13.28
N ASN A 45 -17.34 5.45 -12.98
CA ASN A 45 -17.05 6.66 -13.72
C ASN A 45 -16.14 6.39 -14.93
N ARG A 46 -15.07 5.61 -14.72
CA ARG A 46 -14.11 5.27 -15.77
C ARG A 46 -13.38 3.97 -15.42
N ASN A 47 -13.07 3.17 -16.44
CA ASN A 47 -12.07 2.10 -16.35
C ASN A 47 -10.77 2.60 -16.97
N ILE A 48 -9.67 2.52 -16.22
CA ILE A 48 -8.33 2.92 -16.65
C ILE A 48 -7.52 1.66 -16.91
N THR A 49 -7.10 1.47 -18.15
CA THR A 49 -6.24 0.34 -18.55
C THR A 49 -4.78 0.67 -18.27
N LEU A 50 -4.04 -0.28 -17.69
CA LEU A 50 -2.61 -0.19 -17.43
C LEU A 50 -1.86 -0.77 -18.63
N GLU A 51 -1.65 0.06 -19.65
CA GLU A 51 -1.05 -0.35 -20.92
C GLU A 51 0.35 -0.97 -20.70
N GLY A 52 0.45 -2.27 -20.97
CA GLY A 52 1.71 -3.02 -20.89
C GLY A 52 2.31 -3.17 -19.49
N SER A 53 1.63 -2.72 -18.43
CA SER A 53 2.16 -2.66 -17.06
C SER A 53 1.17 -3.25 -16.06
N PRO A 54 0.92 -4.58 -16.08
CA PRO A 54 0.05 -5.21 -15.10
C PRO A 54 0.54 -4.93 -13.68
N TYR A 55 -0.38 -4.71 -12.74
CA TYR A 55 -0.02 -4.57 -11.33
C TYR A 55 0.13 -5.91 -10.65
N TYR A 56 0.90 -5.94 -9.57
CA TYR A 56 0.87 -7.03 -8.61
C TYR A 56 0.69 -6.53 -7.18
N GLY A 57 -0.12 -7.26 -6.45
CA GLY A 57 -0.41 -7.13 -5.05
C GLY A 57 -1.45 -6.07 -4.69
N THR A 58 -1.57 -5.86 -3.39
CA THR A 58 -2.63 -5.01 -2.78
C THR A 58 -2.08 -3.71 -2.18
N GLY A 59 -0.78 -3.45 -2.35
CA GLY A 59 -0.05 -2.33 -1.77
C GLY A 59 0.07 -1.09 -2.66
N SER A 60 -0.88 -0.86 -3.57
CA SER A 60 -0.90 0.33 -4.43
C SER A 60 -1.41 1.57 -3.68
N ILE A 61 -0.98 2.76 -4.10
CA ILE A 61 -1.46 4.04 -3.55
C ILE A 61 -1.76 5.04 -4.68
N VAL A 62 -2.70 5.95 -4.42
CA VAL A 62 -2.88 7.17 -5.23
C VAL A 62 -2.31 8.36 -4.48
N TYR A 63 -1.36 9.07 -5.09
CA TYR A 63 -0.69 10.24 -4.52
C TYR A 63 -0.55 11.33 -5.59
N ASP A 64 -1.13 12.50 -5.34
CA ASP A 64 -1.05 13.68 -6.21
C ASP A 64 -1.49 13.40 -7.66
N GLY A 65 -2.64 12.74 -7.79
CA GLY A 65 -3.22 12.34 -9.07
C GLY A 65 -2.48 11.26 -9.85
N HIS A 66 -1.52 10.57 -9.22
CA HIS A 66 -0.81 9.46 -9.82
C HIS A 66 -1.02 8.17 -9.03
N LEU A 67 -1.15 7.06 -9.74
CA LEU A 67 -1.19 5.72 -9.17
C LEU A 67 0.23 5.15 -9.13
N TYR A 68 0.60 4.57 -7.98
CA TYR A 68 1.87 3.91 -7.74
C TYR A 68 1.63 2.44 -7.42
N PHE A 69 2.30 1.55 -8.13
CA PHE A 69 2.11 0.11 -8.00
C PHE A 69 3.36 -0.69 -8.43
N GLN A 70 3.45 -1.94 -7.99
CA GLN A 70 4.48 -2.86 -8.47
C GLN A 70 4.08 -3.46 -9.82
N TRP A 71 5.02 -3.47 -10.77
CA TRP A 71 4.83 -4.17 -12.04
C TRP A 71 4.86 -5.69 -11.82
N ALA A 72 3.81 -6.39 -12.25
CA ALA A 72 3.69 -7.82 -12.06
C ALA A 72 4.83 -8.61 -12.73
N GLY A 73 5.53 -9.40 -11.92
CA GLY A 73 6.60 -10.28 -12.39
C GLY A 73 7.91 -9.57 -12.72
N GLU A 74 8.04 -8.30 -12.38
CA GLU A 74 9.22 -7.49 -12.64
C GLU A 74 9.71 -6.84 -11.34
N PRO A 75 11.03 -6.64 -11.15
CA PRO A 75 11.58 -5.87 -10.05
C PRO A 75 11.44 -4.36 -10.32
N LYS A 76 10.23 -3.92 -10.70
CA LYS A 76 9.93 -2.55 -11.12
C LYS A 76 8.71 -2.01 -10.40
N VAL A 77 8.71 -0.70 -10.16
CA VAL A 77 7.55 0.07 -9.73
C VAL A 77 7.18 1.09 -10.79
N VAL A 78 5.89 1.43 -10.84
CA VAL A 78 5.29 2.24 -11.91
C VAL A 78 4.54 3.41 -11.29
N ARG A 79 4.66 4.57 -11.93
CA ARG A 79 3.87 5.78 -11.70
C ARG A 79 3.03 6.07 -12.93
N LEU A 80 1.72 6.02 -12.78
CA LEU A 80 0.75 6.28 -13.85
C LEU A 80 -0.07 7.53 -13.55
N LYS A 81 -0.25 8.42 -14.53
CA LYS A 81 -1.10 9.60 -14.39
C LYS A 81 -2.56 9.19 -14.58
N LEU A 82 -3.37 9.27 -13.53
CA LEU A 82 -4.77 8.80 -13.54
C LEU A 82 -5.66 9.58 -14.53
N GLU A 83 -5.36 10.86 -14.73
CA GLU A 83 -6.10 11.70 -15.67
C GLU A 83 -6.03 11.18 -17.11
N THR A 84 -4.84 10.77 -17.57
CA THR A 84 -4.66 10.30 -18.95
C THR A 84 -4.73 8.78 -19.05
N GLY A 85 -4.33 8.06 -18.01
CA GLY A 85 -4.11 6.61 -18.05
C GLY A 85 -2.68 6.24 -18.48
N GLU A 86 -1.79 7.23 -18.60
CA GLU A 86 -0.44 7.02 -19.16
C GLU A 86 0.59 6.74 -18.07
N VAL A 87 1.45 5.76 -18.32
CA VAL A 87 2.65 5.54 -17.52
C VAL A 87 3.60 6.71 -17.70
N THR A 88 3.89 7.40 -16.61
CA THR A 88 4.79 8.57 -16.60
C THR A 88 6.21 8.21 -16.19
N THR A 89 6.37 7.18 -15.33
CA THR A 89 7.69 6.76 -14.84
C THR A 89 7.65 5.28 -14.48
N VAL A 90 8.71 4.57 -14.85
CA VAL A 90 8.96 3.19 -14.44
C VAL A 90 10.35 3.17 -13.86
N ARG A 91 10.50 2.53 -12.70
CA ARG A 91 11.80 2.40 -12.04
C ARG A 91 12.06 0.96 -11.69
N GLN A 92 13.22 0.46 -12.12
CA GLN A 92 13.76 -0.78 -11.58
C GLN A 92 14.32 -0.53 -10.18
N ILE A 93 13.84 -1.30 -9.22
CA ILE A 93 14.30 -1.24 -7.83
C ILE A 93 15.33 -2.36 -7.64
N PRO A 94 16.57 -2.05 -7.22
CA PRO A 94 17.60 -3.05 -7.00
C PRO A 94 17.11 -4.14 -6.05
N GLU A 95 17.29 -5.40 -6.45
CA GLU A 95 16.99 -6.58 -5.63
C GLU A 95 15.53 -6.68 -5.16
N LEU A 96 14.59 -5.98 -5.80
CA LEU A 96 13.18 -6.04 -5.43
C LEU A 96 12.62 -7.44 -5.72
N ALA A 97 12.06 -8.06 -4.67
CA ALA A 97 11.38 -9.34 -4.83
C ALA A 97 10.10 -9.19 -5.66
N HIS A 98 9.83 -10.22 -6.46
CA HIS A 98 8.71 -10.23 -7.37
C HIS A 98 8.27 -11.68 -7.64
N LYS A 99 7.04 -11.86 -8.14
CA LYS A 99 6.39 -13.18 -8.22
C LYS A 99 7.10 -14.24 -9.08
N THR A 100 7.96 -13.85 -10.02
CA THR A 100 8.68 -14.77 -10.90
C THR A 100 10.05 -15.18 -10.35
N PHE A 101 10.47 -14.60 -9.22
CA PHE A 101 11.69 -15.00 -8.52
C PHE A 101 11.59 -16.46 -8.07
N ARG A 102 12.54 -17.30 -8.49
CA ARG A 102 12.52 -18.76 -8.30
C ARG A 102 13.06 -19.23 -6.93
N GLY A 103 13.30 -18.32 -5.99
CA GLY A 103 13.81 -18.64 -4.66
C GLY A 103 12.70 -18.85 -3.62
N VAL A 104 13.07 -18.70 -2.34
CA VAL A 104 12.12 -18.74 -1.22
C VAL A 104 11.05 -17.65 -1.39
N LYS A 105 9.79 -17.92 -1.02
CA LYS A 105 8.72 -16.91 -1.00
C LYS A 105 9.15 -15.73 -0.13
N ARG A 106 9.04 -14.51 -0.67
CA ARG A 106 9.52 -13.27 -0.02
C ARG A 106 8.42 -12.24 0.18
N HIS A 107 7.16 -12.65 0.30
CA HIS A 107 6.07 -11.72 0.55
C HIS A 107 6.30 -10.90 1.82
N LEU A 108 5.85 -9.65 1.82
CA LEU A 108 5.98 -8.75 2.97
C LEU A 108 5.23 -9.30 4.19
N TYR A 109 4.04 -9.82 3.95
CA TYR A 109 3.08 -10.17 4.98
C TYR A 109 2.64 -11.62 4.89
N THR A 110 2.11 -12.11 6.01
CA THR A 110 1.49 -13.45 6.13
C THR A 110 0.30 -13.66 5.19
N SER A 111 -0.28 -12.61 4.61
CA SER A 111 -1.35 -12.69 3.61
C SER A 111 -0.87 -13.15 2.23
N GLU A 112 0.45 -13.19 2.00
CA GLU A 112 1.08 -13.48 0.70
C GLU A 112 0.54 -12.61 -0.45
N SER A 113 0.10 -11.38 -0.14
CA SER A 113 -0.57 -10.52 -1.11
C SER A 113 0.31 -9.48 -1.77
N SER A 114 1.51 -9.18 -1.25
CA SER A 114 2.35 -8.10 -1.79
C SER A 114 3.84 -8.35 -1.54
N PHE A 115 4.69 -7.87 -2.46
CA PHE A 115 6.13 -7.65 -2.24
C PHE A 115 6.47 -6.16 -2.04
N VAL A 116 5.57 -5.28 -2.47
CA VAL A 116 5.64 -3.82 -2.32
C VAL A 116 4.35 -3.33 -1.68
N ASP A 117 4.47 -2.44 -0.70
CA ASP A 117 3.38 -1.70 -0.10
C ASP A 117 3.72 -0.21 -0.02
N PHE A 118 3.02 0.59 -0.81
CA PHE A 118 3.20 2.03 -0.82
C PHE A 118 2.40 2.69 0.30
N SER A 119 3.05 3.62 0.98
CA SER A 119 2.43 4.45 2.01
C SER A 119 2.81 5.90 1.80
N ALA A 120 2.05 6.81 2.39
CA ALA A 120 2.36 8.23 2.34
C ALA A 120 1.94 8.91 3.63
N ASP A 121 2.75 9.86 4.05
CA ASP A 121 2.48 10.71 5.19
C ASP A 121 3.01 12.13 4.93
N ASP A 122 3.07 12.97 5.96
CA ASP A 122 3.57 14.33 5.86
C ASP A 122 5.05 14.42 5.43
N ASN A 123 5.81 13.32 5.47
CA ASN A 123 7.21 13.27 5.03
C ASN A 123 7.35 12.94 3.54
N GLY A 124 6.34 12.35 2.90
CA GLY A 124 6.36 12.04 1.47
C GLY A 124 5.88 10.63 1.14
N LEU A 125 6.34 10.12 -0.01
CA LEU A 125 6.00 8.80 -0.53
C LEU A 125 6.99 7.76 -0.01
N TRP A 126 6.46 6.72 0.64
CA TRP A 126 7.21 5.61 1.18
C TRP A 126 6.92 4.33 0.39
N MET A 127 7.93 3.49 0.27
CA MET A 127 7.82 2.14 -0.25
C MET A 127 8.31 1.17 0.82
N ILE A 128 7.40 0.36 1.35
CA ILE A 128 7.72 -0.83 2.16
C ILE A 128 7.92 -1.97 1.16
N TYR A 129 9.05 -2.66 1.19
CA TYR A 129 9.32 -3.69 0.19
C TYR A 129 10.17 -4.83 0.73
N SER A 130 10.09 -5.97 0.04
CA SER A 130 10.95 -7.11 0.30
C SER A 130 12.06 -7.20 -0.74
N SER A 131 13.26 -7.55 -0.27
CA SER A 131 14.42 -7.80 -1.12
C SER A 131 14.57 -9.30 -1.41
N GLU A 132 15.10 -9.65 -2.58
CA GLU A 132 15.51 -11.01 -2.96
C GLU A 132 16.64 -11.57 -2.09
N ARG A 133 17.42 -10.68 -1.45
CA ARG A 133 18.60 -11.05 -0.65
C ARG A 133 18.35 -10.97 0.85
N HIS A 134 17.57 -9.99 1.32
CA HIS A 134 17.34 -9.76 2.74
C HIS A 134 16.05 -10.40 3.25
N SER A 135 16.10 -11.03 4.42
CA SER A 135 14.94 -11.72 5.04
C SER A 135 14.06 -10.80 5.88
N ASN A 136 14.38 -9.51 5.90
CA ASN A 136 13.65 -8.50 6.65
C ASN A 136 12.99 -7.51 5.70
N VAL A 137 12.00 -6.79 6.22
CA VAL A 137 11.32 -5.68 5.54
C VAL A 137 12.27 -4.50 5.38
N SER A 138 12.34 -3.96 4.17
CA SER A 138 13.02 -2.70 3.88
C SER A 138 11.98 -1.59 3.70
N VAL A 139 12.33 -0.36 4.06
CA VAL A 139 11.51 0.83 3.82
C VAL A 139 12.36 1.89 3.13
N ALA A 140 11.85 2.46 2.05
CA ALA A 140 12.48 3.54 1.29
C ALA A 140 11.59 4.78 1.22
N LEU A 141 12.20 5.95 1.40
CA LEU A 141 11.63 7.22 0.98
C LEU A 141 11.90 7.40 -0.51
N MET A 142 10.86 7.69 -1.27
CA MET A 142 10.90 7.74 -2.73
C MET A 142 10.72 9.17 -3.23
N ASP A 143 11.44 9.54 -4.29
CA ASP A 143 11.06 10.69 -5.09
C ASP A 143 9.73 10.37 -5.82
N PRO A 144 8.66 11.14 -5.62
CA PRO A 144 7.35 10.81 -6.16
C PRO A 144 7.26 10.99 -7.68
N VAL A 145 8.22 11.64 -8.33
CA VAL A 145 8.26 11.84 -9.78
C VAL A 145 9.20 10.82 -10.41
N THR A 146 10.47 10.77 -10.00
CA THR A 146 11.47 9.90 -10.63
C THR A 146 11.46 8.47 -10.12
N LEU A 147 10.76 8.22 -9.00
CA LEU A 147 10.77 6.97 -8.24
C LEU A 147 12.16 6.56 -7.76
N ASP A 148 13.11 7.49 -7.70
CA ASP A 148 14.43 7.20 -7.13
C ASP A 148 14.32 7.01 -5.61
N ILE A 149 15.12 6.07 -5.09
CA ILE A 149 15.27 5.89 -3.64
C ILE A 149 16.11 7.05 -3.12
N ILE A 150 15.50 7.92 -2.31
CA ILE A 150 16.18 9.02 -1.62
C ILE A 150 16.96 8.48 -0.43
N LYS A 151 16.32 7.60 0.34
CA LYS A 151 16.91 6.93 1.51
C LYS A 151 16.20 5.61 1.74
N SER A 152 16.94 4.58 2.15
CA SER A 152 16.36 3.31 2.59
C SER A 152 16.92 2.87 3.94
N VAL A 153 16.16 2.02 4.62
CA VAL A 153 16.57 1.34 5.85
C VAL A 153 16.03 -0.09 5.84
N ASP A 154 16.87 -1.03 6.25
CA ASP A 154 16.44 -2.40 6.53
C ASP A 154 15.98 -2.48 7.98
N LEU A 155 14.73 -2.88 8.19
CA LEU A 155 14.14 -2.95 9.52
C LEU A 155 14.47 -4.27 10.20
N ASN A 156 14.41 -4.33 11.52
CA ASN A 156 14.44 -5.60 12.26
C ASN A 156 13.03 -6.25 12.32
N VAL A 157 12.34 -6.28 11.19
CA VAL A 157 11.01 -6.90 11.04
C VAL A 157 11.14 -8.01 10.00
N PRO A 158 11.06 -9.29 10.38
CA PRO A 158 11.17 -10.38 9.43
C PRO A 158 10.05 -10.35 8.39
N LEU A 159 10.35 -10.69 7.14
CA LEU A 159 9.34 -10.91 6.10
C LEU A 159 8.34 -11.98 6.56
N SER A 160 7.09 -11.86 6.13
CA SER A 160 6.01 -12.79 6.48
C SER A 160 5.79 -12.97 7.99
N SER A 161 6.19 -12.01 8.83
CA SER A 161 5.95 -12.06 10.29
C SER A 161 4.71 -11.28 10.74
N LYS A 162 4.25 -10.34 9.91
CA LYS A 162 3.13 -9.44 10.22
C LYS A 162 1.93 -9.69 9.30
N GLY A 163 0.77 -9.21 9.71
CA GLY A 163 -0.46 -9.26 8.93
C GLY A 163 -0.52 -8.21 7.82
N ASN A 164 -0.12 -6.97 8.14
CA ASN A 164 -0.08 -5.83 7.23
C ASN A 164 0.66 -4.68 7.95
N ALA A 165 0.93 -3.56 7.27
CA ALA A 165 1.53 -2.38 7.87
C ALA A 165 1.08 -1.08 7.20
N PHE A 166 1.28 0.05 7.87
CA PHE A 166 1.07 1.38 7.30
C PHE A 166 2.03 2.39 7.94
N ILE A 167 2.30 3.53 7.29
CA ILE A 167 3.19 4.57 7.81
C ILE A 167 2.41 5.84 8.15
N VAL A 168 2.71 6.42 9.32
CA VAL A 168 2.20 7.73 9.77
C VAL A 168 3.31 8.45 10.51
N CYS A 169 3.54 9.73 10.17
CA CYS A 169 4.52 10.61 10.82
C CYS A 169 5.93 9.98 10.98
N GLY A 170 6.44 9.29 9.94
CA GLY A 170 7.76 8.68 9.92
C GLY A 170 7.86 7.41 10.75
N LYS A 171 6.73 6.77 11.06
CA LYS A 171 6.66 5.54 11.84
C LYS A 171 5.80 4.51 11.11
N MET A 172 6.33 3.32 10.94
CA MET A 172 5.61 2.16 10.44
C MET A 172 4.91 1.47 11.62
N TYR A 173 3.62 1.22 11.47
CA TYR A 173 2.80 0.46 12.41
C TYR A 173 2.40 -0.87 11.77
N THR A 174 2.55 -1.97 12.49
CA THR A 174 2.21 -3.31 11.98
C THR A 174 0.98 -3.86 12.68
N ILE A 175 0.10 -4.55 11.94
CA ILE A 175 -0.91 -5.43 12.54
C ILE A 175 -0.34 -6.84 12.68
N ARG A 176 -0.61 -7.51 13.80
CA ARG A 176 -0.04 -8.85 14.07
C ARG A 176 -0.59 -9.94 13.16
N HIS A 177 -1.89 -9.92 12.92
CA HIS A 177 -2.61 -10.95 12.17
C HIS A 177 -3.60 -10.29 11.21
N HIS A 178 -3.56 -10.68 9.94
CA HIS A 178 -4.53 -10.27 8.93
C HIS A 178 -5.82 -11.11 8.97
N ASN A 179 -5.71 -12.35 9.44
CA ASN A 179 -6.74 -13.39 9.34
C ASN A 179 -7.46 -13.71 10.67
N ARG A 180 -7.37 -12.82 11.65
CA ARG A 180 -8.07 -12.94 12.94
C ARG A 180 -8.98 -11.75 13.14
N LEU A 181 -10.22 -11.99 13.58
CA LEU A 181 -11.17 -10.91 13.86
C LEU A 181 -10.61 -9.89 14.86
N ASN A 182 -10.02 -10.38 15.95
CA ASN A 182 -9.35 -9.57 16.94
C ASN A 182 -7.83 -9.74 16.81
N THR A 183 -7.13 -8.63 16.69
CA THR A 183 -5.68 -8.56 16.58
C THR A 183 -5.17 -7.31 17.29
N PHE A 184 -3.91 -6.96 17.06
CA PHE A 184 -3.28 -5.78 17.64
C PHE A 184 -2.44 -5.06 16.61
N LEU A 185 -2.33 -3.74 16.75
CA LEU A 185 -1.10 -3.06 16.37
C LEU A 185 -0.04 -3.48 17.39
N ASP A 186 0.95 -4.23 16.91
CA ASP A 186 1.90 -4.94 17.77
C ASP A 186 3.32 -4.36 17.71
N GLU A 187 3.64 -3.54 16.72
CA GLU A 187 4.94 -2.91 16.61
C GLU A 187 4.84 -1.52 15.97
N GLU A 188 5.61 -0.58 16.51
CA GLU A 188 5.91 0.74 15.94
C GLU A 188 7.40 0.75 15.58
N VAL A 189 7.75 1.12 14.35
CA VAL A 189 9.13 1.21 13.89
C VAL A 189 9.39 2.60 13.32
N ASN A 190 10.38 3.32 13.84
CA ASN A 190 10.81 4.59 13.26
C ASN A 190 11.56 4.31 11.95
N VAL A 191 10.98 4.70 10.81
CA VAL A 191 11.52 4.35 9.47
C VAL A 191 12.74 5.17 9.06
N TRP A 192 13.20 6.09 9.91
CA TRP A 192 14.44 6.83 9.69
C TRP A 192 15.65 6.19 10.36
N THR A 193 15.41 5.45 11.44
CA THR A 193 16.43 4.92 12.35
C THR A 193 16.38 3.40 12.50
N GLY A 194 15.27 2.76 12.12
CA GLY A 194 15.03 1.32 12.32
C GLY A 194 14.69 0.93 13.76
N VAL A 195 14.68 1.88 14.71
CA VAL A 195 14.35 1.61 16.12
C VAL A 195 12.89 1.22 16.25
N SER A 196 12.63 0.06 16.86
CA SER A 196 11.28 -0.45 17.08
C SER A 196 10.85 -0.44 18.56
N ARG A 197 9.54 -0.40 18.76
CA ARG A 197 8.87 -0.49 20.05
C ARG A 197 7.65 -1.41 19.92
N GLN A 198 7.49 -2.31 20.89
CA GLN A 198 6.31 -3.16 20.97
C GLN A 198 5.07 -2.35 21.38
N LEU A 199 3.95 -2.64 20.72
CA LEU A 199 2.64 -2.06 20.98
C LEU A 199 1.64 -3.14 21.39
N HIS A 200 0.54 -2.72 22.03
CA HIS A 200 -0.60 -3.58 22.38
C HIS A 200 -1.91 -2.80 22.22
N ILE A 201 -2.09 -2.17 21.05
CA ILE A 201 -3.31 -1.43 20.72
C ILE A 201 -4.26 -2.39 20.02
N LYS A 202 -5.48 -2.57 20.54
CA LYS A 202 -6.47 -3.46 19.93
C LYS A 202 -6.78 -3.00 18.50
N PHE A 203 -6.79 -3.94 17.57
CA PHE A 203 -7.20 -3.73 16.19
C PHE A 203 -8.20 -4.82 15.81
N HIS A 204 -9.22 -4.45 15.04
CA HIS A 204 -10.28 -5.37 14.64
C HIS A 204 -10.29 -5.49 13.11
N ASN A 205 -10.26 -6.72 12.61
CA ASN A 205 -10.49 -7.07 11.21
C ASN A 205 -11.93 -7.63 11.12
N PRO A 206 -12.96 -6.82 10.85
CA PRO A 206 -14.35 -7.26 10.99
C PRO A 206 -14.74 -8.49 10.17
N TYR A 207 -14.00 -8.81 9.10
CA TYR A 207 -14.25 -9.92 8.21
C TYR A 207 -13.10 -10.93 8.12
N GLY A 208 -12.05 -10.75 8.94
CA GLY A 208 -11.04 -11.76 9.22
C GLY A 208 -10.13 -12.12 8.06
N ASN A 209 -9.91 -11.22 7.09
CA ASN A 209 -8.92 -11.35 6.02
C ASN A 209 -8.53 -9.97 5.43
N THR A 210 -7.81 -9.16 6.21
CA THR A 210 -7.34 -7.82 5.79
C THR A 210 -6.09 -7.90 4.92
N VAL A 211 -6.25 -7.66 3.62
CA VAL A 211 -5.17 -7.80 2.63
C VAL A 211 -4.58 -6.47 2.17
N MET A 212 -5.25 -5.36 2.47
CA MET A 212 -4.79 -4.00 2.22
C MET A 212 -5.04 -3.17 3.46
N LEU A 213 -4.07 -2.34 3.84
CA LEU A 213 -4.20 -1.36 4.91
C LEU A 213 -3.38 -0.12 4.52
N SER A 214 -4.04 1.02 4.41
CA SER A 214 -3.39 2.28 4.02
C SER A 214 -3.91 3.44 4.86
N TYR A 215 -3.10 4.48 5.01
CA TYR A 215 -3.44 5.67 5.79
C TYR A 215 -3.87 6.82 4.89
N ASP A 216 -5.07 7.32 5.13
CA ASP A 216 -5.61 8.54 4.50
C ASP A 216 -5.29 9.72 5.40
N THR A 217 -4.15 10.37 5.12
CA THR A 217 -3.60 11.53 5.85
C THR A 217 -4.60 12.67 5.93
N ARG A 218 -5.37 12.91 4.86
CA ARG A 218 -6.36 13.99 4.77
C ARG A 218 -7.50 13.80 5.75
N ASN A 219 -7.97 12.57 5.95
CA ASN A 219 -9.15 12.28 6.75
C ASN A 219 -8.84 11.57 8.07
N LEU A 220 -7.56 11.43 8.43
CA LEU A 220 -7.08 10.79 9.66
C LEU A 220 -7.73 9.43 9.91
N ARG A 221 -7.70 8.56 8.89
CA ARG A 221 -8.35 7.24 8.93
C ARG A 221 -7.54 6.19 8.19
N LEU A 222 -7.76 4.94 8.54
CA LEU A 222 -7.28 3.79 7.77
C LEU A 222 -8.31 3.41 6.72
N LEU A 223 -7.82 3.09 5.54
CA LEU A 223 -8.53 2.37 4.50
C LEU A 223 -8.07 0.91 4.56
N SER A 224 -9.01 -0.03 4.58
CA SER A 224 -8.66 -1.45 4.50
C SER A 224 -9.54 -2.22 3.53
N TRP A 225 -8.97 -3.27 2.94
CA TRP A 225 -9.71 -4.28 2.20
C TRP A 225 -9.74 -5.57 3.03
N ASP A 226 -10.91 -5.90 3.57
CA ASP A 226 -11.09 -7.05 4.45
C ASP A 226 -12.10 -8.03 3.85
N ASN A 227 -11.60 -9.16 3.36
CA ASN A 227 -12.39 -10.23 2.74
C ASN A 227 -13.39 -9.74 1.67
N GLY A 228 -12.93 -8.88 0.75
CA GLY A 228 -13.78 -8.32 -0.32
C GLY A 228 -14.53 -7.05 0.05
N ARG A 229 -14.39 -6.54 1.28
CA ARG A 229 -15.11 -5.36 1.76
C ARG A 229 -14.16 -4.19 2.04
N GLN A 230 -14.56 -3.00 1.63
CA GLN A 230 -13.80 -1.78 1.79
C GLN A 230 -14.22 -1.06 3.07
N LEU A 231 -13.28 -0.77 3.97
CA LEU A 231 -13.58 -0.25 5.30
C LEU A 231 -12.78 1.00 5.63
N ARG A 232 -13.45 1.99 6.22
CA ARG A 232 -12.83 3.18 6.80
C ARG A 232 -12.84 3.08 8.30
N THR A 233 -11.66 3.14 8.91
CA THR A 233 -11.51 3.13 10.37
C THR A 233 -10.89 4.44 10.83
N PRO A 234 -11.62 5.30 11.57
CA PRO A 234 -11.06 6.53 12.12
C PRO A 234 -9.84 6.26 13.00
N MET A 235 -8.85 7.14 12.95
CA MET A 235 -7.67 7.09 13.80
C MET A 235 -7.57 8.32 14.69
N LEU A 236 -7.17 8.11 15.93
CA LEU A 236 -6.78 9.17 16.85
C LEU A 236 -5.27 9.09 17.07
N LEU A 237 -4.55 10.06 16.53
CA LEU A 237 -3.13 10.24 16.80
C LEU A 237 -2.97 11.11 18.04
N LYS A 238 -2.27 10.61 19.05
CA LYS A 238 -1.92 11.43 20.21
C LYS A 238 -0.85 12.43 19.77
N ARG A 239 -1.17 13.73 19.78
CA ARG A 239 -0.15 14.78 19.66
C ARG A 239 0.70 14.73 20.94
N ASN A 240 1.99 14.50 20.77
CA ASN A 240 2.96 14.68 21.85
C ASN A 240 3.38 16.14 21.92
#